data_AF-A0A5B8VDV9-F1
#
_entry.id   AF-A0A5B8VDV9-F1
#
_cell.length_a   1.000
_cell.length_b   1.000
_cell.length_c   1.000
_cell.angle_alpha   90.00
_cell.angle_beta   90.00
_cell.angle_gamma   90.00
#
_symmetry.space_group_name_H-M   'P 1'
#
loop_
_entity.id
_entity.type
_entity.pdbx_description
1 polymer ?
#
loop_
_entity_poly.entity_id
_entity_poly.type
_entity_poly.pdbx_seq_one_letter_code
_entity_poly.pdbx_strand_id
1 'polypeptide(L)'
;MTTKNTVEAVTDNRFSIEEKVAFLKQPEVYPFHAQKVNTKETHMSWIFFVGNFVYKLKKPVRYNYLDHRTLASRLKDCRREIRLNKKLAEDIYIGLTPLTSTEEGKLELSGNGKIEEWLVKMNYISQETMLDHAIRHNCINEERLKQAALLLSNFYKEEPSVRMGEEEYKKKLRKEVIENYKALIQPDYKLPEQVIKKLTNKLLCFLEKHSLLFNERVSQKKIIEAHGDLRPEHVCLTPKPVIIDRLEFSRALRILDTAEELSYFAMECEMLGNVVLGEFFFNTYSEQTSDNINPSLVLFYKIKRACLRAYLGARHVTESNYKRDNGWLTKANRYVALAEQYDKILTT
;
A
#
# COMPACT_ATOMS: atom_id res chain seq x y z
N MET A 1 14.13 -24.78 16.05
CA MET A 1 14.34 -23.85 17.18
C MET A 1 13.75 -22.51 16.82
N THR A 2 13.00 -21.97 17.76
CA THR A 2 12.00 -20.89 17.71
C THR A 2 12.63 -19.52 17.54
N THR A 3 12.12 -18.71 16.60
CA THR A 3 12.20 -17.23 16.69
C THR A 3 10.79 -16.66 16.68
N LYS A 4 10.09 -16.87 17.81
CA LYS A 4 9.08 -15.93 18.30
C LYS A 4 9.81 -14.61 18.57
N ASN A 5 9.83 -13.71 17.59
CA ASN A 5 10.24 -12.32 17.81
C ASN A 5 9.03 -11.38 17.86
N THR A 6 7.90 -11.86 18.39
CA THR A 6 6.88 -10.98 18.98
C THR A 6 7.30 -10.76 20.42
N VAL A 7 8.16 -9.76 20.64
CA VAL A 7 8.38 -9.23 21.99
C VAL A 7 7.12 -8.43 22.32
N GLU A 8 6.23 -9.02 23.11
CA GLU A 8 5.19 -8.27 23.82
C GLU A 8 5.90 -7.24 24.67
N ALA A 9 5.91 -5.99 24.20
CA ALA A 9 6.36 -4.90 25.03
C ALA A 9 5.28 -4.66 26.08
N VAL A 10 5.65 -4.93 27.33
CA VAL A 10 4.98 -4.36 28.51
C VAL A 10 4.97 -2.86 28.30
N THR A 11 3.82 -2.34 27.87
CA THR A 11 3.55 -0.91 27.86
C THR A 11 2.62 -0.65 29.02
N ASP A 12 2.89 0.46 29.71
CA ASP A 12 2.14 0.99 30.83
C ASP A 12 0.75 1.50 30.38
N ASN A 13 0.00 0.63 29.70
CA ASN A 13 -1.35 0.86 29.23
C ASN A 13 -2.30 0.22 30.22
N ARG A 14 -3.18 1.04 30.79
CA ARG A 14 -4.24 0.60 31.70
C ARG A 14 -5.19 -0.39 31.03
N PHE A 15 -5.31 -0.33 29.70
CA PHE A 15 -6.20 -1.17 28.89
C PHE A 15 -5.42 -1.90 27.79
N SER A 16 -5.71 -3.20 27.65
CA SER A 16 -5.29 -4.06 26.54
C SER A 16 -5.87 -3.58 25.21
N ILE A 17 -5.34 -4.11 24.09
CA ILE A 17 -5.89 -3.79 22.77
C ILE A 17 -7.28 -4.41 22.59
N GLU A 18 -7.52 -5.58 23.20
CA GLU A 18 -8.80 -6.28 23.19
C GLU A 18 -9.89 -5.48 23.89
N GLU A 19 -9.60 -4.90 25.07
CA GLU A 19 -10.55 -4.03 25.79
C GLU A 19 -10.89 -2.78 24.98
N LYS A 20 -9.90 -2.13 24.36
CA LYS A 20 -10.12 -0.97 23.49
C LYS A 20 -10.98 -1.32 22.28
N VAL A 21 -10.73 -2.47 21.65
CA VAL A 21 -11.52 -2.96 20.52
C VAL A 21 -12.95 -3.31 20.93
N ALA A 22 -13.14 -3.93 22.10
CA ALA A 22 -14.46 -4.25 22.64
C ALA A 22 -15.27 -2.99 22.93
N PHE A 23 -14.64 -1.95 23.50
CA PHE A 23 -15.24 -0.65 23.70
C PHE A 23 -15.67 0.00 22.37
N LEU A 24 -14.78 0.04 21.38
CA LEU A 24 -15.06 0.66 20.08
C LEU A 24 -16.09 -0.12 19.23
N LYS A 25 -16.46 -1.35 19.61
CA LYS A 25 -17.53 -2.11 18.94
C LYS A 25 -18.94 -1.70 19.40
N GLN A 26 -19.07 -0.97 20.49
CA GLN A 26 -20.35 -0.54 21.06
C GLN A 26 -20.87 0.68 20.28
N PRO A 27 -22.05 0.63 19.65
CA PRO A 27 -22.58 1.78 18.89
C PRO A 27 -22.78 3.05 19.73
N GLU A 28 -23.09 2.92 21.01
CA GLU A 28 -23.37 3.99 21.97
C GLU A 28 -22.16 4.87 22.32
N VAL A 29 -20.93 4.43 22.03
CA VAL A 29 -19.72 5.20 22.36
C VAL A 29 -19.44 6.33 21.37
N TYR A 30 -20.15 6.35 20.24
CA TYR A 30 -19.97 7.34 19.19
C TYR A 30 -20.88 8.55 19.44
N PRO A 31 -20.44 9.78 19.11
CA PRO A 31 -21.16 11.02 19.45
C PRO A 31 -22.42 11.27 18.59
N PHE A 32 -22.87 10.26 17.85
CA PHE A 32 -24.03 10.28 16.98
C PHE A 32 -24.74 8.94 17.06
N HIS A 33 -26.03 8.93 16.72
CA HIS A 33 -26.82 7.69 16.76
C HIS A 33 -26.31 6.68 15.71
N ALA A 34 -25.67 5.61 16.19
CA ALA A 34 -25.21 4.49 15.38
C ALA A 34 -26.05 3.24 15.69
N GLN A 35 -26.52 2.54 14.65
CA GLN A 35 -27.25 1.28 14.82
C GLN A 35 -26.33 0.07 14.98
N LYS A 36 -25.17 0.09 14.32
CA LYS A 36 -24.20 -1.01 14.32
C LYS A 36 -22.79 -0.50 14.05
N VAL A 37 -21.81 -1.27 14.51
CA VAL A 37 -20.39 -1.08 14.19
C VAL A 37 -19.89 -2.34 13.49
N ASN A 38 -19.53 -2.22 12.21
CA ASN A 38 -18.85 -3.32 11.51
C ASN A 38 -17.34 -3.17 11.73
N THR A 39 -16.62 -4.28 11.93
CA THR A 39 -15.18 -4.24 12.17
C THR A 39 -14.40 -5.07 11.17
N LYS A 40 -13.27 -4.54 10.69
CA LYS A 40 -12.29 -5.26 9.89
C LYS A 40 -10.93 -5.20 10.57
N GLU A 41 -10.33 -6.36 10.79
CA GLU A 41 -8.96 -6.47 11.26
C GLU A 41 -8.01 -6.50 10.05
N THR A 42 -6.93 -5.74 10.11
CA THR A 42 -5.81 -5.82 9.16
C THR A 42 -4.55 -6.29 9.88
N HIS A 43 -3.45 -6.47 9.15
CA HIS A 43 -2.17 -6.84 9.76
C HIS A 43 -1.70 -5.82 10.83
N MET A 44 -2.03 -4.53 10.68
CA MET A 44 -1.51 -3.45 11.53
C MET A 44 -2.58 -2.64 12.26
N SER A 45 -3.87 -2.85 11.98
CA SER A 45 -4.93 -2.00 12.51
C SER A 45 -6.25 -2.74 12.69
N TRP A 46 -7.12 -2.15 13.50
CA TRP A 46 -8.55 -2.40 13.50
C TRP A 46 -9.25 -1.23 12.81
N ILE A 47 -10.24 -1.54 12.00
CA ILE A 47 -11.06 -0.56 11.27
C ILE A 47 -12.51 -0.73 11.72
N PHE A 48 -13.13 0.34 12.18
CA PHE A 48 -14.51 0.38 12.68
C PHE A 48 -15.35 1.25 11.74
N PHE A 49 -16.34 0.64 11.09
CA PHE A 49 -17.27 1.32 10.19
C PHE A 49 -18.56 1.60 10.96
N VAL A 50 -18.91 2.88 11.09
CA VAL A 50 -20.00 3.34 11.96
C VAL A 50 -20.71 4.56 11.33
N GLY A 51 -21.94 4.34 10.87
CA GLY A 51 -22.67 5.35 10.11
C GLY A 51 -21.89 5.81 8.88
N ASN A 52 -21.67 7.12 8.76
CA ASN A 52 -20.90 7.75 7.68
C ASN A 52 -19.41 7.88 7.98
N PHE A 53 -18.91 7.26 9.05
CA PHE A 53 -17.53 7.40 9.49
C PHE A 53 -16.80 6.07 9.59
N VAL A 54 -15.49 6.17 9.50
CA VAL A 54 -14.55 5.07 9.74
C VAL A 54 -13.52 5.51 10.76
N TYR A 55 -13.28 4.68 11.77
CA TYR A 55 -12.23 4.88 12.76
C TYR A 55 -11.16 3.80 12.60
N LYS A 56 -9.89 4.20 12.48
CA LYS A 56 -8.76 3.28 12.38
C LYS A 56 -7.91 3.35 13.64
N LEU A 57 -7.78 2.21 14.30
CA LEU A 57 -6.97 1.99 15.50
C LEU A 57 -5.72 1.20 15.13
N LYS A 58 -4.52 1.75 15.36
CA LYS A 58 -3.26 1.04 15.09
C LYS A 58 -2.95 0.03 16.21
N LYS A 59 -2.51 -1.17 15.84
CA LYS A 59 -2.14 -2.23 16.79
C LYS A 59 -0.77 -1.96 17.43
N PRO A 60 -0.52 -2.40 18.68
CA PRO A 60 0.76 -2.26 19.36
C PRO A 60 1.79 -3.31 18.90
N VAL A 61 2.14 -3.30 17.61
CA VAL A 61 3.01 -4.31 16.98
C VAL A 61 4.40 -3.78 16.63
N ARG A 62 5.37 -4.68 16.46
CA ARG A 62 6.70 -4.38 15.92
C ARG A 62 7.03 -5.31 14.77
N TYR A 63 7.41 -4.74 13.64
CA TYR A 63 7.99 -5.41 12.47
C TYR A 63 9.36 -4.81 12.15
N ASN A 64 10.10 -5.43 11.23
CA ASN A 64 11.43 -4.95 10.83
C ASN A 64 11.43 -3.51 10.27
N TYR A 65 10.28 -3.04 9.80
CA TYR A 65 10.10 -1.73 9.17
C TYR A 65 9.11 -0.82 9.93
N LEU A 66 8.60 -1.27 11.09
CA LEU A 66 7.54 -0.59 11.83
C LEU A 66 7.66 -0.83 13.33
N ASP A 67 7.57 0.23 14.15
CA ASP A 67 7.48 0.09 15.60
C ASP A 67 6.30 0.90 16.14
N HIS A 68 5.21 0.20 16.43
CA HIS A 68 3.98 0.75 17.00
C HIS A 68 3.79 0.39 18.46
N ARG A 69 4.84 -0.05 19.17
CA ARG A 69 4.70 -0.49 20.57
C ARG A 69 4.25 0.65 21.48
N THR A 70 4.80 1.85 21.31
CA THR A 70 4.45 3.01 22.15
C THR A 70 3.28 3.82 21.59
N LEU A 71 2.49 4.42 22.49
CA LEU A 71 1.42 5.35 22.13
C LEU A 71 1.94 6.53 21.29
N ALA A 72 3.11 7.08 21.65
CA ALA A 72 3.74 8.18 20.92
C ALA A 72 4.09 7.78 19.47
N SER A 73 4.59 6.56 19.25
CA SER A 73 4.86 6.06 17.90
C SER A 73 3.58 5.93 17.07
N ARG A 74 2.50 5.39 17.67
CA ARG A 74 1.20 5.29 16.97
C ARG A 74 0.61 6.66 16.65
N LEU A 75 0.67 7.62 17.56
CA LEU A 75 0.27 9.02 17.31
C LEU A 75 1.03 9.63 16.12
N LYS A 76 2.36 9.48 16.11
CA LYS A 76 3.21 9.97 15.02
C LYS A 76 2.79 9.36 13.68
N ASP A 77 2.49 8.07 13.66
CA ASP A 77 2.06 7.38 12.45
C ASP A 77 0.66 7.80 12.00
N CYS A 78 -0.31 7.96 12.92
CA CYS A 78 -1.65 8.47 12.60
C CYS A 78 -1.59 9.89 11.99
N ARG A 79 -0.77 10.79 12.56
CA ARG A 79 -0.55 12.14 11.99
C ARG A 79 0.04 12.07 10.59
N ARG A 80 1.00 11.17 10.37
CA ARG A 80 1.66 10.99 9.09
C ARG A 80 0.71 10.44 8.03
N GLU A 81 -0.13 9.47 8.39
CA GLU A 81 -1.17 8.91 7.54
C GLU A 81 -2.14 9.99 7.05
N ILE A 82 -2.69 10.79 7.97
CA ILE A 82 -3.58 11.92 7.64
C ILE A 82 -2.88 12.90 6.69
N ARG A 83 -1.67 13.34 7.05
CA ARG A 83 -0.90 14.31 6.24
C ARG A 83 -0.63 13.80 4.82
N LEU A 84 -0.24 12.54 4.67
CA LEU A 84 0.10 11.97 3.37
C LEU A 84 -1.13 11.83 2.48
N ASN A 85 -2.22 11.29 3.03
CA ASN A 85 -3.40 10.98 2.26
C ASN A 85 -4.25 12.20 1.92
N LYS A 86 -4.21 13.28 2.71
CA LYS A 86 -4.94 14.52 2.39
C LYS A 86 -4.61 15.09 1.00
N LYS A 87 -3.40 14.84 0.46
CA LYS A 87 -3.03 15.29 -0.90
C LYS A 87 -3.89 14.66 -2.02
N LEU A 88 -4.39 13.45 -1.81
CA LEU A 88 -5.17 12.69 -2.81
C LEU A 88 -6.60 12.37 -2.35
N ALA A 89 -6.93 12.67 -1.08
CA ALA A 89 -8.18 12.31 -0.44
C ALA A 89 -8.51 13.28 0.71
N GLU A 90 -8.43 14.59 0.46
CA GLU A 90 -8.59 15.64 1.46
C GLU A 90 -9.84 15.47 2.33
N ASP A 91 -11.00 15.27 1.67
CA ASP A 91 -12.31 15.16 2.31
C ASP A 91 -12.49 13.82 3.04
N ILE A 92 -11.58 12.86 2.86
CA ILE A 92 -11.68 11.54 3.50
C ILE A 92 -11.06 11.54 4.89
N TYR A 93 -9.92 12.20 5.08
CA TYR A 93 -9.17 12.14 6.34
C TYR A 93 -9.51 13.32 7.25
N ILE A 94 -10.53 13.14 8.09
CA ILE A 94 -11.08 14.18 8.97
C ILE A 94 -10.04 14.62 10.01
N GLY A 95 -9.43 13.67 10.73
CA GLY A 95 -8.49 14.02 11.78
C GLY A 95 -8.20 12.91 12.78
N LEU A 96 -7.64 13.30 13.92
CA LEU A 96 -7.40 12.40 15.05
C LEU A 96 -8.58 12.42 16.02
N THR A 97 -8.88 11.27 16.59
CA THR A 97 -9.84 11.14 17.70
C THR A 97 -9.15 10.42 18.86
N PRO A 98 -9.04 11.03 20.05
CA PRO A 98 -8.46 10.35 21.19
C PRO A 98 -9.45 9.35 21.78
N LEU A 99 -8.94 8.22 22.22
CA LEU A 99 -9.60 7.34 23.19
C LEU A 99 -9.00 7.67 24.55
N THR A 100 -9.84 8.04 25.51
CA THR A 100 -9.43 8.47 26.84
C THR A 100 -9.97 7.54 27.92
N SER A 101 -9.44 7.66 29.13
CA SER A 101 -10.02 7.06 30.33
C SER A 101 -10.25 8.09 31.43
N THR A 102 -11.39 7.98 32.12
CA THR A 102 -11.69 8.79 33.30
C THR A 102 -10.83 8.37 34.49
N GLU A 103 -10.80 9.17 35.56
CA GLU A 103 -10.12 8.80 36.82
C GLU A 103 -10.67 7.47 37.36
N GLU A 104 -11.99 7.26 37.26
CA GLU A 104 -12.69 6.02 37.61
C GLU A 104 -12.32 4.81 36.73
N GLY A 105 -11.59 5.00 35.62
CA GLY A 105 -11.18 3.92 34.74
C GLY A 105 -12.19 3.46 33.72
N LYS A 106 -13.10 4.36 33.31
CA LYS A 106 -14.02 4.10 32.20
C LYS A 106 -13.43 4.68 30.92
N LEU A 107 -13.48 3.92 29.83
CA LEU A 107 -13.07 4.40 28.51
C LEU A 107 -14.12 5.36 27.95
N GLU A 108 -13.65 6.40 27.25
CA GLU A 108 -14.47 7.40 26.58
C GLU A 108 -13.87 7.74 25.22
N LEU A 109 -14.70 7.86 24.19
CA LEU A 109 -14.26 8.36 22.88
C LEU A 109 -14.35 9.89 22.87
N SER A 110 -13.23 10.56 22.61
CA SER A 110 -13.12 12.02 22.66
C SER A 110 -13.39 12.65 24.04
N GLY A 111 -13.17 11.92 25.13
CA GLY A 111 -13.29 12.45 26.49
C GLY A 111 -12.12 13.37 26.89
N ASN A 112 -12.20 13.92 28.11
CA ASN A 112 -11.20 14.86 28.66
C ASN A 112 -10.19 14.19 29.60
N GLY A 113 -10.26 12.87 29.77
CA GLY A 113 -9.42 12.11 30.68
C GLY A 113 -8.02 11.79 30.12
N LYS A 114 -7.34 10.82 30.75
CA LYS A 114 -6.01 10.36 30.30
C LYS A 114 -6.12 9.73 28.92
N ILE A 115 -5.23 10.10 28.00
CA ILE A 115 -5.22 9.53 26.65
C ILE A 115 -4.66 8.11 26.69
N GLU A 116 -5.49 7.16 26.27
CA GLU A 116 -5.16 5.74 26.18
C GLU A 116 -4.79 5.32 24.75
N GLU A 117 -5.33 6.01 23.73
CA GLU A 117 -5.05 5.72 22.32
C GLU A 117 -5.42 6.87 21.36
N TRP A 118 -4.92 6.80 20.13
CA TRP A 118 -5.31 7.68 19.03
C TRP A 118 -5.89 6.90 17.86
N LEU A 119 -7.05 7.35 17.39
CA LEU A 119 -7.69 6.85 16.17
C LEU A 119 -7.56 7.86 15.03
N VAL A 120 -7.44 7.36 13.80
CA VAL A 120 -7.67 8.18 12.60
C VAL A 120 -9.16 8.11 12.28
N LYS A 121 -9.83 9.26 12.27
CA LYS A 121 -11.23 9.40 11.86
C LYS A 121 -11.30 9.78 10.38
N MET A 122 -12.12 9.06 9.64
CA MET A 122 -12.29 9.21 8.19
C MET A 122 -13.77 9.24 7.81
N ASN A 123 -14.10 9.86 6.68
CA ASN A 123 -15.40 9.66 6.04
C ASN A 123 -15.48 8.27 5.41
N TYR A 124 -16.65 7.66 5.51
CA TYR A 124 -16.92 6.37 4.87
C TYR A 124 -16.94 6.51 3.35
N ILE A 125 -16.29 5.56 2.67
CA ILE A 125 -16.37 5.39 1.23
C ILE A 125 -16.96 4.01 0.96
N SER A 126 -18.00 3.95 0.14
CA SER A 126 -18.61 2.69 -0.25
C SER A 126 -17.63 1.84 -1.05
N GLN A 127 -17.54 0.55 -0.70
CA GLN A 127 -16.73 -0.42 -1.45
C GLN A 127 -17.17 -0.55 -2.92
N GLU A 128 -18.45 -0.29 -3.21
CA GLU A 128 -18.99 -0.35 -4.57
C GLU A 128 -18.41 0.75 -5.49
N THR A 129 -17.86 1.81 -4.90
CA THR A 129 -17.21 2.91 -5.65
C THR A 129 -15.73 2.66 -5.90
N MET A 130 -15.15 1.60 -5.36
CA MET A 130 -13.73 1.29 -5.54
C MET A 130 -13.46 0.79 -6.97
N LEU A 131 -12.31 1.13 -7.53
CA LEU A 131 -11.95 0.73 -8.88
C LEU A 131 -11.79 -0.79 -9.02
N ASP A 132 -11.32 -1.49 -7.99
CA ASP A 132 -11.25 -2.95 -8.01
C ASP A 132 -12.64 -3.61 -8.05
N HIS A 133 -13.64 -3.02 -7.38
CA HIS A 133 -15.04 -3.41 -7.52
C HIS A 133 -15.52 -3.14 -8.96
N ALA A 134 -15.29 -1.94 -9.49
CA ALA A 134 -15.70 -1.59 -10.84
C ALA A 134 -15.10 -2.51 -11.93
N ILE A 135 -13.84 -2.92 -11.78
CA ILE A 135 -13.18 -3.88 -12.67
C ILE A 135 -13.87 -5.25 -12.58
N ARG A 136 -14.09 -5.80 -11.38
CA ARG A 136 -14.69 -7.14 -11.22
C ARG A 136 -16.13 -7.22 -11.73
N HIS A 137 -16.87 -6.13 -11.64
CA HIS A 137 -18.28 -6.06 -12.04
C HIS A 137 -18.49 -5.43 -13.43
N ASN A 138 -17.41 -5.10 -14.16
CA ASN A 138 -17.46 -4.44 -15.46
C ASN A 138 -18.36 -3.19 -15.49
N CYS A 139 -18.32 -2.38 -14.42
CA CYS A 139 -19.16 -1.20 -14.23
C CYS A 139 -18.34 0.10 -14.09
N ILE A 140 -17.25 0.19 -14.84
CA ILE A 140 -16.36 1.36 -14.83
C ILE A 140 -17.09 2.57 -15.41
N ASN A 141 -17.12 3.66 -14.64
CA ASN A 141 -17.56 4.95 -15.15
C ASN A 141 -16.35 5.70 -15.76
N GLU A 142 -16.38 5.90 -17.09
CA GLU A 142 -15.26 6.47 -17.84
C GLU A 142 -14.90 7.90 -17.42
N GLU A 143 -15.90 8.74 -17.13
CA GLU A 143 -15.68 10.12 -16.70
C GLU A 143 -14.93 10.16 -15.36
N ARG A 144 -15.40 9.37 -14.39
CA ARG A 144 -14.76 9.28 -13.07
C ARG A 144 -13.38 8.62 -13.16
N LEU A 145 -13.20 7.64 -14.05
CA LEU A 145 -11.90 7.04 -14.32
C LEU A 145 -10.91 8.08 -14.84
N LYS A 146 -11.33 8.89 -15.82
CA LYS A 146 -10.52 9.99 -16.38
C LYS A 146 -10.13 10.99 -15.30
N GLN A 147 -11.09 11.41 -14.47
CA GLN A 147 -10.82 12.32 -13.36
C GLN A 147 -9.84 11.72 -12.33
N ALA A 148 -9.94 10.42 -12.03
CA ALA A 148 -8.99 9.73 -11.14
C ALA A 148 -7.56 9.68 -11.74
N ALA A 149 -7.45 9.40 -13.04
CA ALA A 149 -6.17 9.39 -13.74
C ALA A 149 -5.54 10.79 -13.81
N LEU A 150 -6.35 11.84 -14.02
CA LEU A 150 -5.91 13.23 -13.97
C LEU A 150 -5.44 13.63 -12.56
N LEU A 151 -6.20 13.27 -11.52
CA LEU A 151 -5.81 13.51 -10.12
C LEU A 151 -4.43 12.92 -9.82
N LEU A 152 -4.21 11.66 -10.21
CA LEU A 152 -2.93 10.98 -9.98
C LEU A 152 -1.79 11.62 -10.78
N SER A 153 -2.04 11.98 -12.03
CA SER A 153 -1.04 12.59 -12.91
C SER A 153 -0.62 13.98 -12.43
N ASN A 154 -1.59 14.79 -11.98
CA ASN A 154 -1.32 16.10 -11.36
C ASN A 154 -0.52 15.96 -10.06
N PHE A 155 -0.89 14.98 -9.22
CA PHE A 155 -0.14 14.68 -8.02
C PHE A 155 1.34 14.35 -8.32
N TYR A 156 1.62 13.51 -9.32
CA TYR A 156 3.01 13.22 -9.72
C TYR A 156 3.75 14.43 -10.27
N LYS A 157 3.07 15.30 -11.02
CA LYS A 157 3.63 16.52 -11.58
C LYS A 157 4.00 17.53 -10.50
N GLU A 158 3.21 17.63 -9.45
CA GLU A 158 3.38 18.59 -8.36
C GLU A 158 4.31 18.09 -7.23
N GLU A 159 4.47 16.77 -7.08
CA GLU A 159 5.38 16.23 -6.05
C GLU A 159 6.84 16.60 -6.34
N PRO A 160 7.57 17.18 -5.37
CA PRO A 160 8.97 17.51 -5.55
C PRO A 160 9.81 16.26 -5.82
N SER A 161 10.72 16.38 -6.79
CA SER A 161 11.72 15.36 -7.04
C SER A 161 12.64 15.16 -5.85
N VAL A 162 12.92 13.91 -5.53
CA VAL A 162 13.89 13.52 -4.50
C VAL A 162 15.28 13.52 -5.14
N ARG A 163 16.20 14.29 -4.54
CA ARG A 163 17.60 14.33 -4.97
C ARG A 163 18.24 12.95 -4.75
N MET A 164 18.63 12.32 -5.85
CA MET A 164 19.28 11.01 -5.89
C MET A 164 20.24 10.99 -7.09
N GLY A 165 21.43 10.41 -6.92
CA GLY A 165 22.36 10.24 -8.04
C GLY A 165 21.96 9.07 -8.95
N GLU A 166 22.37 9.11 -10.22
CA GLU A 166 22.12 8.01 -11.19
C GLU A 166 22.64 6.66 -10.69
N GLU A 167 23.90 6.63 -10.21
CA GLU A 167 24.50 5.44 -9.62
C GLU A 167 23.83 5.00 -8.31
N GLU A 168 23.34 5.96 -7.52
CA GLU A 168 22.60 5.67 -6.29
C GLU A 168 21.26 5.00 -6.61
N TYR A 169 20.54 5.51 -7.61
CA TYR A 169 19.27 4.95 -8.04
C TYR A 169 19.42 3.52 -8.60
N LYS A 170 20.42 3.29 -9.46
CA LYS A 170 20.72 1.94 -9.97
C LYS A 170 21.13 0.99 -8.84
N LYS A 171 21.94 1.44 -7.87
CA LYS A 171 22.27 0.63 -6.68
C LYS A 171 21.04 0.28 -5.86
N LYS A 172 20.10 1.22 -5.67
CA LYS A 172 18.81 0.97 -5.02
C LYS A 172 18.02 -0.11 -5.75
N LEU A 173 17.83 0.00 -7.06
CA LEU A 173 17.11 -0.99 -7.86
C LEU A 173 17.78 -2.38 -7.80
N ARG A 174 19.10 -2.44 -7.98
CA ARG A 174 19.87 -3.69 -7.88
C ARG A 174 19.68 -4.37 -6.53
N LYS A 175 19.74 -3.59 -5.45
CA LYS A 175 19.52 -4.06 -4.08
C LYS A 175 18.11 -4.63 -3.91
N GLU A 176 17.08 -3.91 -4.34
CA GLU A 176 15.68 -4.36 -4.27
C GLU A 176 15.45 -5.67 -5.03
N VAL A 177 16.01 -5.80 -6.23
CA VAL A 177 15.92 -7.04 -7.03
C VAL A 177 16.54 -8.22 -6.28
N ILE A 178 17.72 -8.04 -5.70
CA ILE A 178 18.42 -9.09 -4.93
C ILE A 178 17.67 -9.43 -3.64
N GLU A 179 17.13 -8.43 -2.94
CA GLU A 179 16.36 -8.62 -1.72
C GLU A 179 15.05 -9.37 -2.00
N ASN A 180 14.33 -9.00 -3.06
CA ASN A 180 13.15 -9.73 -3.51
C ASN A 180 13.47 -11.18 -3.85
N TYR A 181 14.57 -11.43 -4.58
CA TYR A 181 15.00 -12.80 -4.88
C TYR A 181 15.23 -13.62 -3.60
N LYS A 182 16.06 -13.10 -2.68
CA LYS A 182 16.35 -13.77 -1.39
C LYS A 182 15.09 -14.04 -0.59
N ALA A 183 14.14 -13.10 -0.61
CA ALA A 183 12.87 -13.24 0.08
C ALA A 183 11.94 -14.25 -0.58
N LEU A 184 12.00 -14.44 -1.91
CA LEU A 184 11.15 -15.38 -2.65
C LEU A 184 11.59 -16.84 -2.55
N ILE A 185 12.90 -17.10 -2.50
CA ILE A 185 13.46 -18.46 -2.54
C ILE A 185 13.45 -19.17 -1.17
N GLN A 186 12.55 -18.77 -0.25
CA GLN A 186 12.43 -19.43 1.03
C GLN A 186 11.84 -20.85 0.84
N PRO A 187 12.45 -21.90 1.44
CA PRO A 187 12.01 -23.28 1.24
C PRO A 187 10.52 -23.52 1.53
N ASP A 188 9.98 -22.81 2.52
CA ASP A 188 8.59 -22.92 2.95
C ASP A 188 7.58 -22.44 1.90
N TYR A 189 8.01 -21.60 0.94
CA TYR A 189 7.10 -20.98 -0.03
C TYR A 189 6.81 -21.89 -1.24
N LYS A 190 7.66 -22.89 -1.51
CA LYS A 190 7.51 -23.85 -2.61
C LYS A 190 7.22 -23.19 -3.98
N LEU A 191 7.74 -21.99 -4.21
CA LEU A 191 7.64 -21.28 -5.48
C LEU A 191 8.68 -21.84 -6.49
N PRO A 192 8.47 -21.67 -7.81
CA PRO A 192 9.38 -22.21 -8.82
C PRO A 192 10.71 -21.45 -8.85
N GLU A 193 11.68 -21.93 -8.05
CA GLU A 193 12.97 -21.25 -7.84
C GLU A 193 13.74 -20.97 -9.15
N GLN A 194 13.74 -21.93 -10.09
CA GLN A 194 14.46 -21.75 -11.36
C GLN A 194 13.87 -20.61 -12.21
N VAL A 195 12.54 -20.46 -12.21
CA VAL A 195 11.85 -19.35 -12.86
C VAL A 195 12.22 -18.03 -12.18
N ILE A 196 12.14 -17.98 -10.85
CA ILE A 196 12.47 -16.79 -10.06
C ILE A 196 13.93 -16.36 -10.27
N LYS A 197 14.86 -17.33 -10.33
CA LYS A 197 16.28 -17.09 -10.61
C LYS A 197 16.48 -16.53 -12.03
N LYS A 198 15.80 -17.09 -13.03
CA LYS A 198 15.83 -16.58 -14.41
C LYS A 198 15.35 -15.12 -14.48
N LEU A 199 14.20 -14.82 -13.89
CA LEU A 199 13.64 -13.47 -13.85
C LEU A 199 14.58 -12.49 -13.15
N THR A 200 15.17 -12.89 -12.03
CA THR A 200 16.14 -12.08 -11.28
C THR A 200 17.37 -11.76 -12.12
N ASN A 201 17.96 -12.78 -12.77
CA ASN A 201 19.11 -12.59 -13.64
C ASN A 201 18.78 -11.68 -14.84
N LYS A 202 17.58 -11.82 -15.42
CA LYS A 202 17.09 -10.95 -16.50
C LYS A 202 17.02 -9.49 -16.03
N LEU A 203 16.39 -9.22 -14.88
CA LEU A 203 16.30 -7.87 -14.32
C LEU A 203 17.70 -7.27 -14.08
N LEU A 204 18.60 -8.02 -13.46
CA LEU A 204 19.96 -7.54 -13.21
C LEU A 204 20.70 -7.24 -14.52
N CYS A 205 20.61 -8.13 -15.51
CA CYS A 205 21.24 -7.92 -16.82
C CYS A 205 20.64 -6.71 -17.57
N PHE A 206 19.31 -6.55 -17.52
CA PHE A 206 18.63 -5.40 -18.13
C PHE A 206 19.07 -4.08 -17.48
N LEU A 207 19.19 -4.05 -16.14
CA LEU A 207 19.64 -2.87 -15.40
C LEU A 207 21.06 -2.44 -15.81
N GLU A 208 21.97 -3.38 -16.06
CA GLU A 208 23.32 -3.05 -16.57
C GLU A 208 23.29 -2.58 -18.03
N LYS A 209 22.66 -3.35 -18.91
CA LYS A 209 22.66 -3.12 -20.36
C LYS A 209 21.95 -1.83 -20.76
N HIS A 210 20.82 -1.54 -20.11
CA HIS A 210 19.96 -0.39 -20.41
C HIS A 210 20.08 0.70 -19.35
N SER A 211 21.29 0.88 -18.80
CA SER A 211 21.54 1.84 -17.72
C SER A 211 21.10 3.27 -18.06
N LEU A 212 21.18 3.67 -19.33
CA LEU A 212 20.73 4.98 -19.81
C LEU A 212 19.24 5.22 -19.55
N LEU A 213 18.38 4.22 -19.71
CA LEU A 213 16.94 4.36 -19.42
C LEU A 213 16.70 4.81 -17.99
N PHE A 214 17.47 4.28 -17.02
CA PHE A 214 17.33 4.65 -15.61
C PHE A 214 17.98 5.99 -15.28
N ASN A 215 19.12 6.28 -15.91
CA ASN A 215 19.80 7.57 -15.77
C ASN A 215 18.89 8.72 -16.25
N GLU A 216 18.19 8.53 -17.37
CA GLU A 216 17.22 9.49 -17.90
C GLU A 216 16.10 9.79 -16.90
N ARG A 217 15.58 8.79 -16.18
CA ARG A 217 14.54 9.01 -15.15
C ARG A 217 15.05 9.92 -14.03
N VAL A 218 16.31 9.74 -13.61
CA VAL A 218 16.95 10.57 -12.58
C VAL A 218 17.19 11.98 -13.10
N SER A 219 17.77 12.13 -14.30
CA SER A 219 18.07 13.44 -14.88
C SER A 219 16.81 14.26 -15.19
N GLN A 220 15.73 13.59 -15.59
CA GLN A 220 14.40 14.17 -15.78
C GLN A 220 13.61 14.36 -14.48
N LYS A 221 14.23 14.14 -13.31
CA LYS A 221 13.65 14.38 -11.98
C LYS A 221 12.38 13.56 -11.71
N LYS A 222 12.29 12.34 -12.25
CA LYS A 222 11.11 11.46 -12.14
C LYS A 222 11.06 10.63 -10.86
N ILE A 223 12.10 10.72 -10.03
CA ILE A 223 12.12 10.07 -8.72
C ILE A 223 11.44 11.00 -7.71
N ILE A 224 10.27 10.61 -7.20
CA ILE A 224 9.42 11.42 -6.31
C ILE A 224 9.02 10.66 -5.05
N GLU A 225 8.41 11.34 -4.09
CA GLU A 225 7.70 10.68 -2.97
C GLU A 225 6.26 10.33 -3.39
N ALA A 226 6.13 9.19 -4.07
CA ALA A 226 4.91 8.70 -4.70
C ALA A 226 3.88 8.15 -3.68
N HIS A 227 2.88 7.38 -4.13
CA HIS A 227 1.94 6.68 -3.24
C HIS A 227 2.63 5.57 -2.41
N GLY A 228 3.56 4.84 -3.03
CA GLY A 228 4.36 3.75 -2.47
C GLY A 228 3.72 2.37 -2.56
N ASP A 229 2.41 2.30 -2.79
CA ASP A 229 1.66 1.04 -2.82
C ASP A 229 0.30 1.17 -3.55
N LEU A 230 0.30 1.88 -4.68
CA LEU A 230 -0.94 2.18 -5.42
C LEU A 230 -1.55 0.91 -6.04
N ARG A 231 -2.83 0.65 -5.73
CA ARG A 231 -3.60 -0.50 -6.25
C ARG A 231 -5.02 -0.07 -6.62
N PRO A 232 -5.75 -0.84 -7.44
CA PRO A 232 -7.14 -0.53 -7.78
C PRO A 232 -8.07 -0.40 -6.56
N GLU A 233 -7.81 -1.15 -5.49
CA GLU A 233 -8.56 -1.05 -4.21
C GLU A 233 -8.34 0.27 -3.44
N HIS A 234 -7.39 1.10 -3.89
CA HIS A 234 -7.09 2.41 -3.32
C HIS A 234 -7.66 3.58 -4.12
N VAL A 235 -8.21 3.32 -5.31
CA VAL A 235 -8.77 4.35 -6.19
C VAL A 235 -10.30 4.32 -6.08
N CYS A 236 -10.90 5.40 -5.60
CA CYS A 236 -12.34 5.51 -5.43
C CYS A 236 -12.94 6.38 -6.54
N LEU A 237 -13.85 5.79 -7.33
CA LEU A 237 -14.60 6.44 -8.41
C LEU A 237 -15.88 7.11 -7.88
N THR A 238 -15.72 7.99 -6.90
CA THR A 238 -16.76 8.91 -6.41
C THR A 238 -16.97 10.07 -7.40
N PRO A 239 -18.04 10.89 -7.28
CA PRO A 239 -18.24 12.06 -8.13
C PRO A 239 -17.04 13.02 -8.15
N LYS A 240 -16.33 13.14 -7.03
CA LYS A 240 -14.97 13.70 -6.94
C LYS A 240 -14.05 12.55 -6.57
N PRO A 241 -13.29 11.96 -7.51
CA PRO A 241 -12.44 10.80 -7.21
C PRO A 241 -11.41 11.10 -6.13
N VAL A 242 -11.07 10.07 -5.36
CA VAL A 242 -10.04 10.13 -4.32
C VAL A 242 -9.16 8.90 -4.38
N ILE A 243 -7.91 9.04 -3.95
CA ILE A 243 -6.96 7.94 -3.85
C ILE A 243 -6.44 7.86 -2.41
N ILE A 244 -6.68 6.73 -1.76
CA ILE A 244 -6.48 6.54 -0.32
C ILE A 244 -5.35 5.54 -0.03
N ASP A 245 -4.99 5.38 1.25
CA ASP A 245 -4.03 4.38 1.72
C ASP A 245 -2.60 4.53 1.15
N ARG A 246 -2.15 5.78 0.94
CA ARG A 246 -0.73 6.09 0.74
C ARG A 246 0.08 5.54 1.90
N LEU A 247 1.13 4.79 1.54
CA LEU A 247 1.96 4.06 2.47
C LEU A 247 2.53 4.99 3.55
N GLU A 248 2.10 4.89 4.80
CA GLU A 248 2.43 5.88 5.82
C GLU A 248 3.78 5.61 6.49
N PHE A 249 4.13 4.33 6.69
CA PHE A 249 5.17 3.96 7.63
C PHE A 249 6.61 4.07 7.11
N SER A 250 6.83 3.96 5.80
CA SER A 250 8.17 4.01 5.19
C SER A 250 8.24 5.04 4.07
N ARG A 251 9.04 6.09 4.27
CA ARG A 251 9.33 7.06 3.21
C ARG A 251 10.16 6.43 2.09
N ALA A 252 11.13 5.59 2.44
CA ALA A 252 12.01 4.94 1.47
C ALA A 252 11.22 4.10 0.44
N LEU A 253 10.14 3.44 0.88
CA LEU A 253 9.26 2.66 -0.01
C LEU A 253 8.35 3.54 -0.88
N ARG A 254 8.14 4.82 -0.52
CA ARG A 254 7.45 5.81 -1.36
C ARG A 254 8.38 6.51 -2.35
N ILE A 255 9.70 6.45 -2.16
CA ILE A 255 10.66 7.06 -3.09
C ILE A 255 10.79 6.15 -4.32
N LEU A 256 10.04 6.50 -5.36
CA LEU A 256 9.85 5.71 -6.57
C LEU A 256 9.99 6.60 -7.80
N ASP A 257 10.32 5.97 -8.92
CA ASP A 257 10.05 6.54 -10.23
C ASP A 257 8.54 6.52 -10.47
N THR A 258 7.97 7.57 -11.04
CA THR A 258 6.56 7.60 -11.50
C THR A 258 6.26 6.44 -12.46
N ALA A 259 7.21 6.07 -13.31
CA ALA A 259 7.09 4.92 -14.20
C ALA A 259 6.96 3.61 -13.44
N GLU A 260 7.65 3.46 -12.31
CA GLU A 260 7.55 2.29 -11.46
C GLU A 260 6.18 2.18 -10.79
N GLU A 261 5.66 3.30 -10.27
CA GLU A 261 4.36 3.30 -9.61
C GLU A 261 3.20 3.03 -10.58
N LEU A 262 3.22 3.65 -11.78
CA LEU A 262 2.24 3.37 -12.83
C LEU A 262 2.34 1.94 -13.34
N SER A 263 3.55 1.40 -13.49
CA SER A 263 3.76 0.01 -13.89
C SER A 263 3.19 -0.96 -12.85
N TYR A 264 3.39 -0.67 -11.57
CA TYR A 264 2.82 -1.45 -10.48
C TYR A 264 1.29 -1.41 -10.49
N PHE A 265 0.71 -0.24 -10.63
CA PHE A 265 -0.74 -0.08 -10.70
C PHE A 265 -1.36 -0.80 -11.91
N ALA A 266 -0.77 -0.66 -13.09
CA ALA A 266 -1.18 -1.35 -14.30
C ALA A 266 -1.16 -2.87 -14.12
N MET A 267 -0.07 -3.41 -13.55
CA MET A 267 0.04 -4.83 -13.24
C MET A 267 -1.05 -5.32 -12.28
N GLU A 268 -1.42 -4.53 -11.26
CA GLU A 268 -2.50 -4.91 -10.35
C GLU A 268 -3.88 -4.85 -11.03
N CYS A 269 -4.09 -3.96 -12.01
CA CYS A 269 -5.29 -3.97 -12.85
C CYS A 269 -5.37 -5.24 -13.72
N GLU A 270 -4.24 -5.64 -14.32
CA GLU A 270 -4.13 -6.88 -15.10
C GLU A 270 -4.40 -8.12 -14.24
N MET A 271 -3.93 -8.13 -13.00
CA MET A 271 -4.22 -9.19 -12.04
C MET A 271 -5.71 -9.31 -11.68
N LEU A 272 -6.47 -8.23 -11.82
CA LEU A 272 -7.93 -8.21 -11.70
C LEU A 272 -8.66 -8.53 -13.01
N GLY A 273 -7.92 -8.69 -14.13
CA GLY A 273 -8.46 -9.05 -15.44
C GLY A 273 -8.64 -7.89 -16.41
N ASN A 274 -8.16 -6.68 -16.10
CA ASN A 274 -8.26 -5.53 -17.01
C ASN A 274 -6.89 -5.02 -17.44
N VAL A 275 -6.51 -5.36 -18.67
CA VAL A 275 -5.21 -5.00 -19.27
C VAL A 275 -5.15 -3.57 -19.82
N VAL A 276 -6.29 -3.03 -20.25
CA VAL A 276 -6.39 -1.72 -20.92
C VAL A 276 -6.32 -0.57 -19.92
N LEU A 277 -6.77 -0.80 -18.67
CA LEU A 277 -6.85 0.25 -17.66
C LEU A 277 -5.48 0.83 -17.29
N GLY A 278 -4.44 -0.01 -17.27
CA GLY A 278 -3.08 0.46 -17.08
C GLY A 278 -2.66 1.44 -18.17
N GLU A 279 -2.91 1.10 -19.43
CA GLU A 279 -2.59 1.93 -20.60
C GLU A 279 -3.33 3.27 -20.55
N PHE A 280 -4.60 3.27 -20.13
CA PHE A 280 -5.36 4.50 -19.93
C PHE A 280 -4.68 5.49 -18.96
N PHE A 281 -4.17 4.99 -17.83
CA PHE A 281 -3.45 5.81 -16.85
C PHE A 281 -2.09 6.29 -17.38
N PHE A 282 -1.37 5.43 -18.12
CA PHE A 282 -0.12 5.83 -18.78
C PHE A 282 -0.34 6.94 -19.82
N ASN A 283 -1.38 6.81 -20.65
CA ASN A 283 -1.73 7.80 -21.67
C ASN A 283 -2.11 9.13 -21.04
N THR A 284 -2.99 9.11 -20.04
CA THR A 284 -3.38 10.32 -19.28
C THR A 284 -2.17 10.99 -18.64
N TYR A 285 -1.26 10.20 -18.04
CA TYR A 285 -0.04 10.73 -17.45
C TYR A 285 0.89 11.37 -18.49
N SER A 286 1.09 10.72 -19.64
CA SER A 286 1.90 11.27 -20.72
C SER A 286 1.31 12.56 -21.26
N GLU A 287 -0.01 12.63 -21.47
CA GLU A 287 -0.70 13.85 -21.89
C GLU A 287 -0.51 15.02 -20.90
N GLN A 288 -0.55 14.75 -19.59
CA GLN A 288 -0.44 15.80 -18.55
C GLN A 288 0.99 16.27 -18.27
N THR A 289 1.98 15.40 -18.52
CA THR A 289 3.38 15.61 -18.08
C THR A 289 4.40 15.63 -19.22
N SER A 290 3.97 15.28 -20.44
CA SER A 290 4.82 15.05 -21.61
C SER A 290 5.90 13.98 -21.41
N ASP A 291 5.72 13.13 -20.39
CA ASP A 291 6.63 12.04 -20.05
C ASP A 291 6.21 10.74 -20.72
N ASN A 292 6.83 10.46 -21.88
CA ASN A 292 6.62 9.23 -22.61
C ASN A 292 7.54 8.13 -22.08
N ILE A 293 6.98 7.21 -21.30
CA ILE A 293 7.74 6.14 -20.65
C ILE A 293 8.05 5.03 -21.64
N ASN A 294 9.32 4.62 -21.71
CA ASN A 294 9.75 3.53 -22.58
C ASN A 294 9.05 2.19 -22.21
N PRO A 295 8.43 1.47 -23.17
CA PRO A 295 7.73 0.21 -22.89
C PRO A 295 8.58 -0.88 -22.23
N SER A 296 9.87 -0.99 -22.59
CA SER A 296 10.77 -1.97 -21.97
C SER A 296 11.06 -1.63 -20.50
N LEU A 297 11.08 -0.33 -20.16
CA LEU A 297 11.19 0.13 -18.77
C LEU A 297 9.92 -0.21 -17.97
N VAL A 298 8.74 -0.06 -18.58
CA VAL A 298 7.46 -0.48 -17.97
C VAL A 298 7.49 -1.97 -17.65
N LEU A 299 7.90 -2.81 -18.61
CA LEU A 299 8.00 -4.26 -18.41
C LEU A 299 9.01 -4.64 -17.33
N PHE A 300 10.17 -3.97 -17.28
CA PHE A 300 11.15 -4.14 -16.20
C PHE A 300 10.51 -3.89 -14.81
N TYR A 301 9.80 -2.77 -14.64
CA TYR A 301 9.16 -2.45 -13.37
C TYR A 301 8.01 -3.42 -13.04
N LYS A 302 7.21 -3.82 -14.03
CA LYS A 302 6.16 -4.83 -13.85
C LYS A 302 6.72 -6.16 -13.36
N ILE A 303 7.79 -6.68 -13.97
CA ILE A 303 8.46 -7.92 -13.50
C ILE A 303 8.97 -7.76 -12.06
N LYS A 304 9.68 -6.66 -11.77
CA LYS A 304 10.22 -6.37 -10.43
C LYS A 304 9.11 -6.36 -9.37
N ARG A 305 7.97 -5.72 -9.68
CA ARG A 305 6.83 -5.58 -8.78
C ARG A 305 6.03 -6.88 -8.65
N ALA A 306 5.89 -7.66 -9.73
CA ALA A 306 5.30 -8.98 -9.68
C ALA A 306 6.09 -9.91 -8.73
N CYS A 307 7.42 -9.91 -8.80
CA CYS A 307 8.27 -10.62 -7.84
C CYS A 307 8.04 -10.17 -6.39
N LEU A 308 7.98 -8.86 -6.13
CA LEU A 308 7.66 -8.34 -4.79
C LEU A 308 6.29 -8.82 -4.30
N ARG A 309 5.25 -8.80 -5.16
CA ARG A 309 3.89 -9.22 -4.81
C ARG A 309 3.78 -10.71 -4.60
N ALA A 310 4.52 -11.52 -5.37
CA ALA A 310 4.65 -12.94 -5.12
C ALA A 310 5.23 -13.21 -3.72
N TYR A 311 6.28 -12.48 -3.33
CA TYR A 311 6.86 -12.60 -1.98
C TYR A 311 5.84 -12.21 -0.89
N LEU A 312 5.19 -11.06 -1.05
CA LEU A 312 4.21 -10.57 -0.07
C LEU A 312 3.01 -11.50 0.07
N GLY A 313 2.59 -12.19 -1.00
CA GLY A 313 1.61 -13.26 -0.91
C GLY A 313 2.15 -14.48 -0.16
N ALA A 314 3.33 -14.99 -0.56
CA ALA A 314 3.88 -16.23 -0.03
C ALA A 314 4.24 -16.15 1.48
N ARG A 315 4.70 -15.00 1.98
CA ARG A 315 5.03 -14.84 3.41
C ARG A 315 3.87 -15.12 4.36
N HIS A 316 2.62 -14.99 3.93
CA HIS A 316 1.45 -15.31 4.76
C HIS A 316 1.38 -16.79 5.15
N VAL A 317 2.01 -17.70 4.38
CA VAL A 317 2.10 -19.13 4.74
C VAL A 317 2.84 -19.35 6.06
N THR A 318 3.82 -18.50 6.36
CA THR A 318 4.61 -18.57 7.59
C THR A 318 3.98 -17.83 8.77
N GLU A 319 2.90 -17.07 8.53
CA GLU A 319 2.18 -16.33 9.57
C GLU A 319 1.10 -17.22 10.19
N SER A 320 1.12 -17.37 11.52
CA SER A 320 0.26 -18.31 12.27
C SER A 320 -1.23 -18.16 11.99
N ASN A 321 -1.67 -16.94 11.67
CA ASN A 321 -3.07 -16.61 11.44
C ASN A 321 -3.54 -16.96 10.01
N TYR A 322 -2.62 -17.20 9.06
CA TYR A 322 -2.92 -17.40 7.63
C TYR A 322 -2.39 -18.72 7.08
N LYS A 323 -1.67 -19.51 7.89
CA LYS A 323 -1.00 -20.77 7.49
C LYS A 323 -1.91 -21.83 6.83
N ARG A 324 -3.24 -21.74 6.96
CA ARG A 324 -4.21 -22.69 6.38
C ARG A 324 -4.87 -22.21 5.08
N ASP A 325 -4.59 -21.00 4.63
CA ASP A 325 -5.20 -20.44 3.41
C ASP A 325 -4.26 -20.62 2.21
N ASN A 326 -4.52 -21.68 1.43
CA ASN A 326 -3.79 -21.97 0.19
C ASN A 326 -3.97 -20.87 -0.87
N GLY A 327 -4.98 -20.00 -0.74
CA GLY A 327 -5.24 -18.89 -1.65
C GLY A 327 -4.05 -17.94 -1.79
N TRP A 328 -3.24 -17.78 -0.74
CA TRP A 328 -2.05 -16.93 -0.77
C TRP A 328 -0.95 -17.46 -1.67
N LEU A 329 -0.71 -18.78 -1.66
CA LEU A 329 0.26 -19.41 -2.56
C LEU A 329 -0.23 -19.44 -4.00
N THR A 330 -1.53 -19.68 -4.21
CA THR A 330 -2.13 -19.56 -5.54
C THR A 330 -1.95 -18.14 -6.08
N LYS A 331 -2.21 -17.12 -5.26
CA LYS A 331 -2.00 -15.71 -5.63
C LYS A 331 -0.52 -15.41 -5.91
N ALA A 332 0.39 -15.91 -5.09
CA ALA A 332 1.84 -15.75 -5.29
C ALA A 332 2.31 -16.35 -6.62
N ASN A 333 1.88 -17.58 -6.94
CA ASN A 333 2.20 -18.23 -8.22
C ASN A 333 1.63 -17.47 -9.43
N ARG A 334 0.43 -16.88 -9.30
CA ARG A 334 -0.13 -16.03 -10.36
C ARG A 334 0.75 -14.81 -10.66
N TYR A 335 1.31 -14.16 -9.64
CA TYR A 335 2.27 -13.08 -9.86
C TYR A 335 3.56 -13.55 -10.53
N VAL A 336 4.09 -14.73 -10.16
CA VAL A 336 5.26 -15.31 -10.85
C VAL A 336 4.94 -15.57 -12.32
N ALA A 337 3.78 -16.16 -12.62
CA ALA A 337 3.35 -16.41 -13.99
C ALA A 337 3.19 -15.11 -14.80
N LEU A 338 2.66 -14.05 -14.17
CA LEU A 338 2.53 -12.74 -14.81
C LEU A 338 3.92 -12.12 -15.10
N ALA A 339 4.88 -12.27 -14.19
CA ALA A 339 6.27 -11.87 -14.42
C ALA A 339 6.90 -12.61 -15.60
N GLU A 340 6.64 -13.91 -15.76
CA GLU A 340 7.10 -14.69 -16.92
C GLU A 340 6.47 -14.22 -18.23
N GLN A 341 5.21 -13.81 -18.22
CA GLN A 341 4.55 -13.27 -19.41
C GLN A 341 5.24 -11.98 -19.87
N TYR A 342 5.57 -11.08 -18.95
CA TYR A 342 6.32 -9.87 -19.26
C TYR A 342 7.75 -10.17 -19.74
N ASP A 343 8.45 -11.13 -19.13
CA ASP A 343 9.82 -11.52 -19.56
C ASP A 343 9.86 -11.98 -21.02
N LYS A 344 8.81 -12.68 -21.49
CA LYS A 344 8.72 -13.16 -22.88
C LYS A 344 8.71 -12.03 -23.91
N ILE A 345 8.17 -10.86 -23.54
CA ILE A 345 8.06 -9.69 -24.42
C ILE A 345 9.08 -8.60 -24.11
N LEU A 346 9.81 -8.72 -22.99
CA LEU A 346 10.91 -7.82 -22.66
C LEU A 346 12.10 -8.09 -23.59
N THR A 347 12.23 -7.24 -24.62
CA THR A 347 13.37 -7.23 -25.53
C THR A 347 14.65 -6.88 -24.76
N THR A 348 15.70 -7.68 -24.98
CA THR A 348 17.00 -7.57 -24.31
C THR A 348 17.92 -6.57 -24.96
#